data_AF-A0A6G3TYP8-F1
#
_entry.id   AF-A0A6G3TYP8-F1
#
_cell.length_a   1.000
_cell.length_b   1.000
_cell.length_c   1.000
_cell.angle_alpha   90.00
_cell.angle_beta   90.00
_cell.angle_gamma   90.00
#
_symmetry.space_group_name_H-M   'P 1'
#
loop_
_entity.id
_entity.type
_entity.pdbx_description
1 polymer ?
#
loop_
_entity_poly.entity_id
_entity_poly.type
_entity_poly.pdbx_seq_one_letter_code
_entity_poly.pdbx_strand_id
1 'polypeptide(L)' 'MTPGTPQTTPALAVRTVGTDAGEARVTWHPAHGDARLVLALGHGAGGGIEARDLRALAAALPAHG' A
#
# COMPACT_ATOMS: atom_id res chain seq x y z
N MET A 1 -19.13 8.95 -26.65
CA MET A 1 -19.14 8.49 -25.24
C MET A 1 -18.39 7.18 -25.19
N THR A 2 -17.11 7.20 -24.83
CA THR A 2 -16.32 5.98 -24.65
C THR A 2 -16.71 5.39 -23.30
N PRO A 3 -17.13 4.11 -23.20
CA PRO A 3 -17.36 3.50 -21.90
C PRO A 3 -16.05 3.46 -21.13
N GLY A 4 -16.05 3.99 -19.90
CA GLY A 4 -14.90 3.91 -19.01
C GLY A 4 -14.52 2.45 -18.80
N THR A 5 -13.23 2.13 -18.94
CA THR A 5 -12.67 0.83 -18.60
C THR A 5 -13.08 0.47 -17.18
N PRO A 6 -13.58 -0.75 -16.90
CA PRO A 6 -13.78 -1.17 -15.52
C PRO A 6 -12.43 -1.12 -14.82
N GLN A 7 -12.29 -0.23 -13.84
CA GLN A 7 -11.10 -0.18 -13.00
C GLN A 7 -11.16 -1.40 -12.08
N THR A 8 -10.45 -2.46 -12.44
CA THR A 8 -10.19 -3.58 -11.53
C THR A 8 -9.40 -3.02 -10.36
N THR A 9 -10.01 -2.95 -9.17
CA THR A 9 -9.29 -2.62 -7.94
C THR A 9 -8.10 -3.56 -7.83
N PRO A 10 -6.85 -3.06 -7.82
CA PRO A 10 -5.72 -3.96 -7.72
C PRO A 10 -5.78 -4.66 -6.36
N ALA A 11 -5.46 -5.96 -6.33
CA ALA A 11 -5.55 -6.72 -5.10
C ALA A 11 -4.41 -6.33 -4.13
N LEU A 12 -4.71 -6.34 -2.83
CA LEU A 12 -3.70 -6.26 -1.78
C LEU A 12 -2.60 -7.30 -2.04
N ALA A 13 -1.34 -6.88 -1.97
CA ALA A 13 -0.21 -7.77 -2.23
C ALA A 13 0.86 -7.66 -1.13
N VAL A 14 1.40 -8.80 -0.70
CA VAL A 14 2.57 -8.84 0.17
C VAL A 14 3.76 -9.32 -0.64
N ARG A 15 4.87 -8.58 -0.58
CA ARG A 15 6.10 -8.89 -1.30
C ARG A 15 7.28 -8.90 -0.33
N THR A 16 8.18 -9.86 -0.51
CA THR A 16 9.46 -9.88 0.18
C THR A 16 10.52 -9.23 -0.72
N VAL A 17 11.41 -8.46 -0.12
CA VAL A 17 12.49 -7.72 -0.79
C VAL A 17 13.78 -7.96 0.00
N GLY A 18 14.82 -8.46 -0.66
CA GLY A 18 16.14 -8.60 -0.04
C GLY A 18 16.76 -7.24 0.29
N THR A 19 17.39 -7.14 1.46
CA THR A 19 18.17 -5.99 1.91
C THR A 19 19.49 -6.46 2.51
N ASP A 20 20.46 -5.57 2.70
CA ASP A 20 21.74 -5.91 3.35
C ASP A 20 21.55 -6.43 4.78
N ALA A 21 20.44 -6.07 5.44
CA ALA A 21 20.08 -6.54 6.78
C ALA A 21 19.24 -7.84 6.76
N GLY A 22 18.95 -8.39 5.58
CA GLY A 22 18.11 -9.57 5.38
C GLY A 22 16.80 -9.27 4.64
N GLU A 23 15.86 -10.21 4.68
CA GLU A 23 14.58 -10.10 3.97
C GLU A 23 13.63 -9.09 4.63
N ALA A 24 13.21 -8.07 3.89
CA ALA A 24 12.17 -7.13 4.27
C ALA A 24 10.82 -7.53 3.67
N ARG A 25 9.72 -7.21 4.37
CA ARG A 25 8.35 -7.45 3.89
C ARG A 25 7.65 -6.12 3.61
N VAL A 26 7.06 -6.01 2.42
CA VAL A 26 6.28 -4.85 1.99
C VAL A 26 4.84 -5.29 1.72
N THR A 27 3.87 -4.60 2.33
CA THR A 27 2.44 -4.75 2.03
C THR A 27 2.00 -3.59 1.15
N TRP A 28 1.40 -3.91 0.00
CA TRP A 28 0.93 -2.95 -0.99
C TRP A 28 -0.57 -2.72 -0.83
N HIS A 29 -0.94 -1.44 -0.66
CA HIS A 29 -2.31 -0.95 -0.67
C HIS A 29 -2.51 -0.14 -1.96
N PRO A 30 -2.93 -0.77 -3.05
CA PRO A 30 -3.06 -0.09 -4.33
C PRO A 30 -4.23 0.89 -4.29
N ALA A 31 -4.04 2.01 -4.98
CA ALA A 31 -5.12 2.96 -5.20
C ALA A 31 -6.28 2.34 -5.99
N HIS A 32 -7.49 2.85 -5.74
CA HIS A 32 -8.68 2.45 -6.48
C HIS A 32 -8.71 3.03 -7.91
N GLY A 33 -7.96 4.11 -8.15
CA GLY A 33 -7.85 4.76 -9.45
C GLY A 33 -6.38 4.96 -9.87
N ASP A 34 -6.13 6.01 -10.64
CA ASP A 34 -4.80 6.32 -11.14
C ASP A 34 -3.83 6.79 -10.04
N ALA A 35 -2.88 5.94 -9.67
CA ALA A 35 -1.79 6.29 -8.78
C ALA A 35 -0.87 7.36 -9.37
N ARG A 36 -0.74 8.49 -8.67
CA ARG A 36 0.18 9.60 -9.04
C ARG A 36 1.49 9.57 -8.27
N LEU A 37 1.51 8.94 -7.10
CA LEU A 37 2.66 8.85 -6.21
C LEU A 37 2.66 7.50 -5.48
N VAL A 38 3.84 7.11 -4.97
CA VAL A 38 3.99 5.95 -4.10
C VAL A 38 4.44 6.43 -2.73
N LEU A 39 3.69 6.06 -1.68
CA LEU A 39 4.01 6.38 -0.29
C LEU A 39 4.47 5.11 0.43
N ALA A 40 5.72 5.13 0.92
CA ALA A 40 6.25 4.07 1.77
C ALA A 40 6.22 4.52 3.23
N LEU A 41 5.59 3.72 4.09
CA LEU A 41 5.43 4.01 5.51
C LEU A 41 5.99 2.87 6.36
N GLY A 42 6.56 3.22 7.51
CA GLY A 42 7.00 2.29 8.53
C GLY A 42 6.65 2.85 9.90
N HIS A 43 6.23 1.98 10.81
CA HIS A 43 5.98 2.35 12.19
C HIS A 43 7.29 2.16 12.94
N GLY A 44 7.93 3.25 13.39
CA GLY A 44 9.31 3.29 13.89
C GLY A 44 9.68 2.28 14.98
N ALA A 45 10.05 2.73 16.17
CA ALA A 45 10.57 1.84 17.21
C ALA A 45 9.44 1.03 17.92
N GLY A 46 8.85 0.04 17.25
CA GLY A 46 8.33 -1.15 17.94
C GLY A 46 6.91 -1.65 17.67
N GLY A 47 6.01 -0.91 17.04
CA GLY A 47 4.63 -1.36 16.77
C GLY A 47 4.40 -2.12 15.45
N GLY A 48 5.40 -2.22 14.58
CA GLY A 48 5.33 -3.01 13.35
C GLY A 48 4.25 -2.56 12.34
N ILE A 49 4.03 -3.35 11.30
CA ILE A 49 3.11 -3.00 10.20
C ILE A 49 1.63 -2.96 10.63
N GLU A 50 1.30 -3.57 11.76
CA GLU A 50 -0.06 -3.64 12.33
C GLU A 50 -0.39 -2.46 13.25
N ALA A 51 0.53 -1.49 13.36
CA ALA A 51 0.29 -0.30 14.15
C ALA A 51 -0.98 0.44 13.71
N ARG A 52 -1.71 0.98 14.69
CA ARG A 52 -3.06 1.54 14.50
C ARG A 52 -3.08 2.64 13.45
N ASP A 53 -2.07 3.50 13.45
CA ASP A 53 -1.89 4.60 12.50
C ASP A 53 -1.68 4.07 11.08
N LEU A 54 -0.79 3.10 10.89
CA LEU A 54 -0.57 2.49 9.58
C LEU A 54 -1.82 1.79 9.05
N ARG A 55 -2.56 1.08 9.91
CA ARG A 55 -3.83 0.44 9.53
C ARG A 55 -4.89 1.48 9.12
N ALA A 56 -4.98 2.60 9.83
CA ALA A 56 -5.91 3.67 9.48
C ALA A 56 -5.55 4.31 8.13
N LEU A 57 -4.26 4.57 7.89
CA LEU A 57 -3.77 5.11 6.61
C LEU A 57 -3.99 4.12 5.46
N ALA A 58 -3.68 2.84 5.68
CA ALA A 58 -3.88 1.77 4.71
C ALA A 58 -5.35 1.59 4.28
N ALA A 59 -6.30 1.90 5.17
CA ALA A 59 -7.73 1.85 4.86
C ALA A 59 -8.22 3.11 4.12
N ALA A 60 -7.65 4.28 4.38
CA ALA A 60 -8.13 5.55 3.85
C ALA A 60 -7.47 5.94 2.51
N LEU A 61 -6.15 5.80 2.41
CA LEU A 61 -5.37 6.34 1.29
C LEU A 61 -5.72 5.76 -0.09
N PRO A 62 -6.06 4.45 -0.25
CA PRO A 62 -6.44 3.91 -1.56
C PRO A 62 -7.58 4.66 -2.28
N ALA A 63 -8.49 5.28 -1.53
CA ALA A 63 -9.58 6.08 -2.08
C ALA A 63 -9.16 7.48 -2.55
N HIS A 64 -7.95 7.93 -2.20
CA HIS A 64 -7.45 9.28 -2.44
C HIS A 64 -6.50 9.38 -3.64
N GLY A 65 -6.24 8.25 -4.33
CA GLY A 65 -5.46 8.19 -5.56
C GLY A 65 -4.09 7.58 -5.39
#